data_AF-A0A7K4HAV7-F1
#
_entry.id   AF-A0A7K4HAV7-F1
#
_cell.length_a   1.000
_cell.length_b   1.000
_cell.length_c   1.000
_cell.angle_alpha   90.00
_cell.angle_beta   90.00
_cell.angle_gamma   90.00
#
_symmetry.space_group_name_H-M   'P 1'
#
loop_
_entity.id
_entity.type
_entity.pdbx_description
1 polymer ?
#
loop_
_entity_poly.entity_id
_entity_poly.type
_entity_poly.pdbx_seq_one_letter_code
_entity_poly.pdbx_strand_id
1 'polypeptide(L)'
;MEEIKNVERLADENSIIAKQEEESANEMKSLAKLTVKRAKAREMLVEAEVELTKVRERLAEKTKKLIEKKVKVKDLLQYGDEGLKIEKDQAIYNERVAEIQTKIAETQRKIANGETEIAEVKVKLANKKLHIAKDRGNLAKKMLVYVKLVSENAPSEKTSRAEETYLKLQKDLNNLETDITEINKNFIKKQNKLADLKKEHSERLAEREKIRPPATSS
;
A
#
# COMPACT_ATOMS: atom_id res chain seq x y z
N MET A 1 -47.61 -18.12 12.90
CA MET A 1 -47.06 -18.81 11.71
C MET A 1 -46.38 -17.84 10.74
N GLU A 2 -46.97 -16.67 10.45
CA GLU A 2 -46.36 -15.63 9.58
C GLU A 2 -44.96 -15.19 10.05
N GLU A 3 -44.80 -14.94 11.36
CA GLU A 3 -43.54 -14.45 11.95
C GLU A 3 -42.41 -15.49 11.84
N ILE A 4 -42.71 -16.77 12.06
CA ILE A 4 -41.72 -17.86 11.96
C ILE A 4 -41.24 -18.00 10.51
N LYS A 5 -42.15 -17.99 9.53
CA LYS A 5 -41.81 -18.01 8.10
C LYS A 5 -40.95 -16.81 7.69
N ASN A 6 -41.23 -15.63 8.26
CA ASN A 6 -40.40 -14.44 8.03
C ASN A 6 -38.99 -14.59 8.59
N VAL A 7 -38.83 -15.17 9.78
CA VAL A 7 -37.51 -15.39 10.39
C VAL A 7 -36.73 -16.48 9.65
N GLU A 8 -37.39 -17.53 9.17
CA GLU A 8 -36.77 -18.54 8.30
C GLU A 8 -36.24 -17.91 7.01
N ARG A 9 -37.06 -17.10 6.32
CA ARG A 9 -36.65 -16.36 5.13
C ARG A 9 -35.44 -15.46 5.41
N LEU A 10 -35.46 -14.70 6.51
CA LEU A 10 -34.35 -13.82 6.89
C LEU A 10 -33.06 -14.60 7.18
N ALA A 11 -33.16 -15.79 7.77
CA ALA A 11 -31.99 -16.63 8.01
C ALA A 11 -31.39 -17.20 6.71
N ASP A 12 -32.24 -17.60 5.77
CA ASP A 12 -31.81 -18.04 4.44
C ASP A 12 -31.16 -16.90 3.66
N GLU A 13 -31.76 -15.70 3.68
CA GLU A 13 -31.18 -14.49 3.09
C GLU A 13 -29.82 -14.17 3.71
N ASN A 14 -29.71 -14.20 5.04
CA ASN A 14 -28.43 -13.99 5.73
C ASN A 14 -27.38 -15.06 5.41
N SER A 15 -27.80 -16.30 5.19
CA SER A 15 -26.91 -17.39 4.75
C SER A 15 -26.37 -17.16 3.34
N ILE A 16 -27.22 -16.67 2.42
CA ILE A 16 -26.82 -16.28 1.06
C ILE A 16 -25.84 -15.11 1.10
N ILE A 17 -26.16 -14.05 1.87
CA ILE A 17 -25.29 -12.89 2.05
C ILE A 17 -23.93 -13.32 2.60
N ALA A 18 -23.90 -14.17 3.64
CA ALA A 18 -22.66 -14.67 4.22
C ALA A 18 -21.78 -15.39 3.19
N LYS A 19 -22.36 -16.19 2.29
CA LYS A 19 -21.61 -16.85 1.21
C LYS A 19 -21.02 -15.84 0.22
N GLN A 20 -21.82 -14.87 -0.22
CA GLN A 20 -21.37 -13.80 -1.12
C GLN A 20 -20.25 -12.95 -0.50
N GLU A 21 -20.35 -12.65 0.79
CA GLU A 21 -19.32 -11.94 1.55
C GLU A 21 -18.04 -12.76 1.69
N GLU A 22 -18.14 -14.08 1.90
CA GLU A 22 -16.99 -14.99 1.93
C GLU A 22 -16.28 -15.05 0.58
N GLU A 23 -17.00 -15.20 -0.53
CA GLU A 23 -16.45 -15.17 -1.89
C GLU A 23 -15.73 -13.85 -2.16
N SER A 24 -16.40 -12.72 -1.91
CA SER A 24 -15.84 -11.38 -2.07
C SER A 24 -14.59 -11.17 -1.21
N ALA A 25 -14.58 -11.67 0.03
CA ALA A 25 -13.42 -11.58 0.92
C ALA A 25 -12.25 -12.42 0.44
N ASN A 26 -12.50 -13.61 -0.13
CA ASN A 26 -11.46 -14.46 -0.70
C ASN A 26 -10.83 -13.84 -1.94
N GLU A 27 -11.63 -13.26 -2.84
CA GLU A 27 -11.13 -12.50 -3.98
C GLU A 27 -10.28 -11.31 -3.52
N MET A 28 -10.79 -10.51 -2.58
CA MET A 28 -10.08 -9.39 -1.99
C MET A 28 -8.73 -9.82 -1.41
N LYS A 29 -8.69 -10.96 -0.70
CA LYS A 29 -7.46 -11.52 -0.12
C LYS A 29 -6.46 -11.92 -1.20
N SER A 30 -6.92 -12.57 -2.28
CA SER A 30 -6.07 -12.95 -3.41
C SER A 30 -5.45 -11.73 -4.08
N LEU A 31 -6.28 -10.74 -4.43
CA LEU A 31 -5.84 -9.47 -5.02
C LEU A 31 -4.88 -8.71 -4.10
N ALA A 32 -5.15 -8.68 -2.80
CA ALA A 32 -4.27 -8.02 -1.83
C ALA A 32 -2.89 -8.71 -1.75
N LYS A 33 -2.84 -10.05 -1.76
CA LYS A 33 -1.57 -10.80 -1.81
C LYS A 33 -0.77 -10.50 -3.09
N LEU A 34 -1.43 -10.45 -4.24
CA LEU A 34 -0.78 -10.06 -5.50
C LEU A 34 -0.25 -8.62 -5.43
N THR A 35 -1.02 -7.72 -4.81
CA THR A 35 -0.60 -6.33 -4.59
C THR A 35 0.64 -6.25 -3.71
N VAL A 36 0.73 -7.04 -2.63
CA VAL A 36 1.94 -7.12 -1.79
C VAL A 36 3.15 -7.58 -2.62
N LYS A 37 3.01 -8.65 -3.41
CA LYS A 37 4.10 -9.14 -4.28
C LYS A 37 4.58 -8.06 -5.24
N ARG A 38 3.65 -7.36 -5.89
CA ARG A 38 3.96 -6.25 -6.81
C ARG A 38 4.66 -5.09 -6.10
N ALA A 39 4.19 -4.72 -4.91
CA ALA A 39 4.80 -3.64 -4.13
C ALA A 39 6.23 -3.96 -3.71
N LYS A 40 6.49 -5.20 -3.25
CA LYS A 40 7.85 -5.67 -2.94
C LYS A 40 8.78 -5.70 -4.15
N ALA A 41 8.29 -6.15 -5.31
CA ALA A 41 9.08 -6.11 -6.54
C ALA A 41 9.46 -4.66 -6.92
N ARG A 42 8.54 -3.71 -6.70
CA ARG A 42 8.79 -2.28 -6.91
C ARG A 42 9.82 -1.73 -5.91
N GLU A 43 9.76 -2.14 -4.65
CA GLU A 43 10.75 -1.77 -3.62
C GLU A 43 12.16 -2.18 -4.04
N MET A 44 12.34 -3.43 -4.49
CA MET A 44 13.62 -3.93 -5.01
C MET A 44 14.13 -3.14 -6.22
N LEU A 45 13.24 -2.78 -7.17
CA LEU A 45 13.61 -1.96 -8.32
C LEU A 45 14.13 -0.58 -7.87
N VAL A 46 13.44 0.04 -6.92
CA VAL A 46 13.82 1.36 -6.41
C VAL A 46 15.13 1.30 -5.63
N GLU A 47 15.40 0.22 -4.89
CA GLU A 47 16.70 0.02 -4.25
C GLU A 47 17.84 -0.01 -5.27
N ALA A 48 17.66 -0.71 -6.38
CA ALA A 48 18.62 -0.72 -7.47
C ALA A 48 18.80 0.68 -8.09
N GLU A 49 17.73 1.45 -8.25
CA GLU A 49 17.80 2.84 -8.71
C GLU A 49 18.59 3.72 -7.73
N VAL A 50 18.38 3.58 -6.42
CA VAL A 50 19.15 4.31 -5.40
C VAL A 50 20.64 3.98 -5.51
N GLU A 51 21.02 2.72 -5.65
CA GLU A 51 22.43 2.36 -5.82
C GLU A 51 23.02 2.93 -7.12
N LEU A 52 22.25 2.94 -8.21
CA LEU A 52 22.66 3.58 -9.46
C LEU A 52 22.90 5.09 -9.28
N THR A 53 22.05 5.79 -8.51
CA THR A 53 22.24 7.22 -8.23
C THR A 53 23.52 7.49 -7.45
N LYS A 54 23.85 6.68 -6.43
CA LYS A 54 25.12 6.77 -5.70
C LYS A 54 26.33 6.57 -6.61
N VAL A 55 26.26 5.65 -7.56
CA VAL A 55 27.34 5.44 -8.55
C VAL A 55 27.50 6.67 -9.44
N ARG A 56 26.39 7.29 -9.87
CA ARG A 56 26.43 8.53 -10.67
C ARG A 56 27.03 9.71 -9.89
N GLU A 57 26.70 9.87 -8.62
CA GLU A 57 27.31 10.88 -7.74
C GLU A 57 28.83 10.70 -7.64
N ARG A 58 29.30 9.48 -7.35
CA ARG A 58 30.74 9.17 -7.31
C ARG A 58 31.43 9.44 -8.64
N LEU A 59 30.77 9.15 -9.76
CA LEU A 59 31.31 9.43 -11.09
C LEU A 59 31.43 10.94 -11.32
N ALA A 60 30.41 11.72 -10.97
CA ALA A 60 30.44 13.18 -11.06
C ALA A 60 31.59 13.78 -10.22
N GLU A 61 31.78 13.30 -8.99
CA GLU A 61 32.88 13.73 -8.13
C GLU A 61 34.26 13.42 -8.75
N LYS A 62 34.45 12.21 -9.30
CA LYS A 62 35.69 11.83 -9.99
C LYS A 62 35.95 12.71 -11.20
N THR A 63 34.92 13.01 -11.99
CA THR A 63 35.01 13.90 -13.15
C THR A 63 35.46 15.31 -12.74
N LYS A 64 34.89 15.86 -11.66
CA LYS A 64 35.29 17.17 -11.12
C LYS A 64 36.76 17.20 -10.71
N LYS A 65 37.22 16.18 -9.96
CA LYS A 65 38.63 16.02 -9.58
C LYS A 65 39.56 15.89 -10.78
N LEU A 66 39.11 15.21 -11.85
CA LEU A 66 39.89 15.10 -13.09
C LEU A 66 40.03 16.46 -13.77
N ILE A 67 38.95 17.23 -13.88
CA ILE A 67 38.97 18.58 -14.45
C ILE A 67 39.89 19.50 -13.65
N GLU A 68 39.83 19.46 -12.31
CA GLU A 68 40.75 20.21 -11.45
C GLU A 68 42.22 19.87 -11.72
N LYS A 69 42.53 18.59 -11.98
CA LYS A 69 43.88 18.18 -12.37
C LYS A 69 44.24 18.71 -13.76
N LYS A 70 43.34 18.59 -14.75
CA LYS A 70 43.56 19.12 -16.11
C LYS A 70 43.87 20.62 -16.10
N VAL A 71 43.13 21.40 -15.30
CA VAL A 71 43.36 22.85 -15.12
C VAL A 71 44.78 23.14 -14.61
N LYS A 72 45.31 22.33 -13.68
CA LYS A 72 46.67 22.51 -13.14
C LYS A 72 47.78 22.21 -14.15
N VAL A 73 47.52 21.35 -15.13
CA VAL A 73 48.51 20.94 -16.15
C VAL A 73 48.17 21.50 -17.53
N LYS A 74 47.26 22.47 -17.62
CA LYS A 74 46.68 22.93 -18.89
C LYS A 74 47.72 23.45 -19.88
N ASP A 75 48.72 24.18 -19.38
CA ASP A 75 49.76 24.78 -20.22
C ASP A 75 50.74 23.72 -20.75
N LEU A 76 50.98 22.65 -19.97
CA LEU A 76 51.83 21.53 -20.36
C LEU A 76 51.17 20.63 -21.40
N LEU A 77 49.86 20.40 -21.25
CA LEU A 77 49.07 19.51 -22.11
C LEU A 77 48.29 20.26 -23.20
N GLN A 78 48.52 21.57 -23.34
CA GLN A 78 47.88 22.44 -24.32
C GLN A 78 46.34 22.34 -24.31
N TYR A 79 45.73 22.21 -23.13
CA TYR A 79 44.27 22.23 -23.02
C TYR A 79 43.74 23.65 -23.25
N GLY A 80 42.75 23.79 -24.13
CA GLY A 80 42.04 25.05 -24.33
C GLY A 80 41.14 25.42 -23.16
N ASP A 81 41.16 26.69 -22.76
CA ASP A 81 40.35 27.21 -21.64
C ASP A 81 38.84 27.01 -21.88
N GLU A 82 38.39 27.13 -23.12
CA GLU A 82 36.99 26.93 -23.50
C GLU A 82 36.55 25.47 -23.35
N GLY A 83 37.40 24.51 -23.75
CA GLY A 83 37.14 23.08 -23.56
C GLY A 83 37.07 22.71 -22.07
N LEU A 84 37.98 23.23 -21.25
CA LEU A 84 37.96 23.02 -19.80
C LEU A 84 36.73 23.62 -19.13
N LYS A 85 36.26 24.78 -19.61
CA LYS A 85 35.03 25.42 -19.14
C LYS A 85 33.80 24.56 -19.47
N ILE A 86 33.68 24.07 -20.70
CA ILE A 86 32.59 23.17 -21.12
C ILE A 86 32.58 21.90 -20.27
N GLU A 87 33.75 21.25 -20.08
CA GLU A 87 33.85 20.07 -19.22
C GLU A 87 33.42 20.35 -17.78
N LYS A 88 33.81 21.52 -17.23
CA LYS A 88 33.43 21.95 -15.88
C LYS A 88 31.92 22.18 -15.76
N ASP A 89 31.32 22.87 -16.72
CA ASP A 89 29.88 23.15 -16.73
C ASP A 89 29.08 21.84 -16.88
N GLN A 90 29.57 20.89 -17.69
CA GLN A 90 28.99 19.56 -17.81
C GLN A 90 29.09 18.76 -16.51
N ALA A 91 30.21 18.86 -15.79
CA ALA A 91 30.38 18.19 -14.50
C ALA A 91 29.40 18.75 -13.44
N ILE A 92 29.23 20.08 -13.37
CA ILE A 92 28.28 20.74 -12.48
C ILE A 92 26.83 20.34 -12.82
N TYR A 93 26.50 20.27 -14.12
CA TYR A 93 25.20 19.78 -14.57
C TYR A 93 24.96 18.33 -14.11
N ASN A 94 25.93 17.45 -14.34
CA ASN A 94 25.82 16.03 -13.95
C ASN A 94 25.68 15.86 -12.43
N GLU A 95 26.41 16.66 -11.63
CA GLU A 95 26.31 16.69 -10.16
C GLU A 95 24.88 17.06 -9.72
N ARG A 96 24.31 18.16 -10.25
CA ARG A 96 22.93 18.57 -9.96
C ARG A 96 21.88 17.54 -10.38
N VAL A 97 22.06 16.93 -11.55
CA VAL A 97 21.15 15.86 -12.01
C VAL A 97 21.22 14.67 -11.07
N ALA A 98 22.42 14.27 -10.63
CA ALA A 98 22.59 13.15 -9.71
C ALA A 98 21.91 13.43 -8.36
N GLU A 99 22.10 14.61 -7.78
CA GLU A 99 21.46 15.01 -6.51
C GLU A 99 19.92 14.94 -6.58
N ILE A 100 19.30 15.48 -7.64
CA ILE A 100 17.85 15.41 -7.80
C ILE A 100 17.40 13.96 -8.04
N GLN A 101 18.15 13.17 -8.81
CA GLN A 101 17.83 11.76 -9.01
C GLN A 101 17.87 10.97 -7.70
N THR A 102 18.83 11.23 -6.83
CA THR A 102 18.90 10.62 -5.48
C THR A 102 17.64 10.95 -4.69
N LYS A 103 17.23 12.22 -4.66
CA LYS A 103 15.97 12.64 -4.03
C LYS A 103 14.77 11.91 -4.66
N ILE A 104 14.67 11.85 -5.98
CA ILE A 104 13.57 11.14 -6.67
C ILE A 104 13.50 9.67 -6.22
N ALA A 105 14.64 8.98 -6.21
CA ALA A 105 14.74 7.58 -5.82
C ALA A 105 14.36 7.36 -4.34
N GLU A 106 14.75 8.26 -3.45
CA GLU A 106 14.33 8.20 -2.04
C GLU A 106 12.81 8.36 -1.86
N THR A 107 12.17 9.26 -2.61
CA THR A 107 10.71 9.42 -2.56
C THR A 107 10.01 8.19 -3.15
N GLN A 108 10.52 7.63 -4.25
CA GLN A 108 10.01 6.38 -4.81
C GLN A 108 10.11 5.24 -3.79
N ARG A 109 11.16 5.19 -2.97
CA ARG A 109 11.33 4.17 -1.93
C ARG A 109 10.25 4.31 -0.87
N LYS A 110 10.01 5.54 -0.41
CA LYS A 110 8.91 5.84 0.54
C LYS A 110 7.54 5.47 -0.04
N ILE A 111 7.31 5.73 -1.34
CA ILE A 111 6.07 5.35 -2.05
C ILE A 111 5.92 3.83 -2.07
N ALA A 112 6.97 3.10 -2.46
CA ALA A 112 6.94 1.63 -2.53
C ALA A 112 6.63 1.02 -1.15
N ASN A 113 7.28 1.51 -0.09
CA ASN A 113 7.02 1.06 1.28
C ASN A 113 5.58 1.35 1.69
N GLY A 114 5.06 2.55 1.39
CA GLY A 114 3.66 2.90 1.65
C GLY A 114 2.67 2.02 0.90
N GLU A 115 2.97 1.64 -0.35
CA GLU A 115 2.17 0.70 -1.12
C GLU A 115 2.16 -0.71 -0.49
N THR A 116 3.31 -1.19 -0.01
CA THR A 116 3.42 -2.46 0.73
C THR A 116 2.58 -2.43 2.01
N GLU A 117 2.71 -1.39 2.84
CA GLU A 117 1.93 -1.25 4.08
C GLU A 117 0.41 -1.24 3.81
N ILE A 118 -0.03 -0.50 2.79
CA ILE A 118 -1.44 -0.45 2.38
C ILE A 118 -1.92 -1.83 1.93
N ALA A 119 -1.12 -2.55 1.14
CA ALA A 119 -1.47 -3.88 0.66
C ALA A 119 -1.60 -4.88 1.82
N GLU A 120 -0.70 -4.81 2.82
CA GLU A 120 -0.79 -5.63 4.03
C GLU A 120 -2.04 -5.32 4.86
N VAL A 121 -2.41 -4.04 4.99
CA VAL A 121 -3.67 -3.65 5.64
C VAL A 121 -4.88 -4.22 4.89
N LYS A 122 -4.88 -4.23 3.55
CA LYS A 122 -5.94 -4.87 2.76
C LYS A 122 -6.04 -6.37 3.03
N VAL A 123 -4.91 -7.07 3.18
CA VAL A 123 -4.91 -8.50 3.57
C VAL A 123 -5.55 -8.70 4.94
N LYS A 124 -5.20 -7.86 5.93
CA LYS A 124 -5.80 -7.90 7.28
C LYS A 124 -7.31 -7.67 7.22
N LEU A 125 -7.74 -6.66 6.47
CA LEU A 125 -9.16 -6.34 6.28
C LEU A 125 -9.92 -7.49 5.61
N ALA A 126 -9.37 -8.11 4.57
CA ALA A 126 -9.97 -9.26 3.90
C ALA A 126 -10.13 -10.46 4.84
N ASN A 127 -9.11 -10.75 5.67
CA ASN A 127 -9.20 -11.82 6.67
C ASN A 127 -10.27 -11.53 7.73
N LYS A 128 -10.40 -10.29 8.21
CA LYS A 128 -11.45 -9.89 9.15
C LYS A 128 -12.84 -10.03 8.52
N LYS A 129 -13.03 -9.58 7.28
CA LYS A 129 -14.29 -9.75 6.53
C LYS A 129 -14.67 -11.22 6.35
N LEU A 130 -13.70 -12.08 6.05
CA LEU A 130 -13.92 -13.53 5.95
C LEU A 130 -14.40 -14.12 7.29
N HIS A 131 -13.85 -13.64 8.41
CA HIS A 131 -14.29 -14.10 9.73
C HIS A 131 -15.73 -13.66 10.02
N ILE A 132 -16.07 -12.40 9.74
CA ILE A 132 -17.44 -11.88 9.89
C ILE A 132 -18.43 -12.65 9.03
N ALA A 133 -18.11 -12.92 7.77
CA ALA A 133 -18.97 -13.69 6.87
C ALA A 133 -19.30 -15.07 7.47
N LYS A 134 -18.30 -15.77 7.99
CA LYS A 134 -18.48 -17.07 8.67
C LYS A 134 -19.34 -16.95 9.92
N ASP A 135 -19.09 -15.93 10.74
CA ASP A 135 -19.82 -15.72 11.98
C ASP A 135 -21.28 -15.29 11.72
N ARG A 136 -21.55 -14.52 10.66
CA ARG A 136 -22.92 -14.21 10.20
C ARG A 136 -23.66 -15.48 9.76
N GLY A 137 -23.00 -16.35 9.00
CA GLY A 137 -23.58 -17.65 8.63
C GLY A 137 -23.88 -18.52 9.85
N ASN A 138 -22.99 -18.52 10.86
CA ASN A 138 -23.23 -19.23 12.12
C ASN A 138 -24.36 -18.59 12.95
N LEU A 139 -24.46 -17.26 12.94
CA LEU A 139 -25.51 -16.50 13.63
C LEU A 139 -26.88 -16.81 13.04
N ALA A 140 -27.01 -16.87 11.71
CA ALA A 140 -28.24 -17.26 11.03
C ALA A 140 -28.68 -18.68 11.43
N LYS A 141 -27.74 -19.64 11.48
CA LYS A 141 -28.03 -21.01 11.94
C LYS A 141 -28.49 -21.04 13.40
N LYS A 142 -27.83 -20.30 14.29
CA LYS A 142 -28.22 -20.22 15.71
C LYS A 142 -29.58 -19.57 15.90
N MET A 143 -29.87 -18.52 15.13
CA MET A 143 -31.17 -17.85 15.14
C MET A 143 -32.29 -18.83 14.74
N LEU A 144 -32.10 -19.62 13.68
CA LEU A 144 -33.05 -20.66 13.27
C LEU A 144 -33.30 -21.69 14.37
N VAL A 145 -32.24 -22.15 15.05
CA VAL A 145 -32.36 -23.12 16.14
C VAL A 145 -33.16 -22.53 17.30
N TYR A 146 -32.83 -21.31 17.71
CA TYR A 146 -33.57 -20.60 18.77
C TYR A 146 -35.06 -20.46 18.41
N VAL A 147 -35.36 -19.99 17.20
CA VAL A 147 -36.73 -19.76 16.73
C VAL A 147 -37.52 -21.07 16.64
N LYS A 148 -36.90 -22.16 16.17
CA LYS A 148 -37.53 -23.49 16.18
C LYS A 148 -37.89 -23.94 17.59
N LEU A 149 -36.96 -23.83 18.54
CA LEU A 149 -37.20 -24.20 19.94
C LEU A 149 -38.34 -23.38 20.56
N VAL A 150 -38.39 -22.06 20.28
CA VAL A 150 -39.49 -21.20 20.70
C VAL A 150 -40.82 -21.65 20.06
N SER A 151 -40.82 -21.93 18.76
CA SER A 151 -42.04 -22.32 18.04
C SER A 151 -42.61 -23.68 18.44
N GLU A 152 -41.75 -24.61 18.85
CA GLU A 152 -42.12 -25.95 19.29
C GLU A 152 -42.50 -26.01 20.78
N ASN A 153 -42.56 -24.86 21.47
CA ASN A 153 -42.74 -24.78 22.93
C ASN A 153 -41.74 -25.69 23.68
N ALA A 154 -40.49 -25.70 23.24
CA ALA A 154 -39.44 -26.49 23.87
C ALA A 154 -39.23 -26.07 25.35
N PRO A 155 -38.66 -26.96 26.20
CA PRO A 155 -38.38 -26.64 27.60
C PRO A 155 -37.61 -25.32 27.74
N SER A 156 -38.03 -24.48 28.69
CA SER A 156 -37.47 -23.14 28.88
C SER A 156 -35.94 -23.12 28.96
N GLU A 157 -35.36 -24.10 29.64
CA GLU A 157 -33.91 -24.24 29.79
C GLU A 157 -33.17 -24.40 28.43
N LYS A 158 -33.74 -25.16 27.48
CA LYS A 158 -33.15 -25.33 26.14
C LYS A 158 -33.24 -24.03 25.34
N THR A 159 -34.36 -23.34 25.45
CA THR A 159 -34.63 -22.08 24.76
C THR A 159 -33.70 -20.98 25.26
N SER A 160 -33.53 -20.84 26.58
CA SER A 160 -32.60 -19.87 27.18
C SER A 160 -31.14 -20.13 26.79
N ARG A 161 -30.70 -21.40 26.79
CA ARG A 161 -29.34 -21.74 26.34
C ARG A 161 -29.12 -21.36 24.86
N ALA A 162 -30.11 -21.60 24.00
CA ALA A 162 -30.01 -21.24 22.59
C ALA A 162 -29.94 -19.71 22.41
N GLU A 163 -30.77 -18.96 23.13
CA GLU A 163 -30.78 -17.50 23.17
C GLU A 163 -29.42 -16.93 23.60
N GLU A 164 -28.86 -17.41 24.71
CA GLU A 164 -27.55 -16.98 25.20
C GLU A 164 -26.45 -17.19 24.15
N THR A 165 -26.45 -18.35 23.47
CA THR A 165 -25.44 -18.61 22.43
C THR A 165 -25.61 -17.72 21.20
N TYR A 166 -26.84 -17.35 20.86
CA TYR A 166 -27.15 -16.41 19.78
C TYR A 166 -26.67 -15.00 20.14
N LEU A 167 -27.05 -14.50 21.31
CA LEU A 167 -26.69 -13.16 21.79
C LEU A 167 -25.17 -12.99 21.97
N LYS A 168 -24.49 -14.03 22.47
CA LYS A 168 -23.02 -14.02 22.58
C LYS A 168 -22.35 -13.85 21.21
N LEU A 169 -22.77 -14.65 20.22
CA LEU A 169 -22.21 -14.55 18.88
C LEU A 169 -22.53 -13.20 18.22
N GLN A 170 -23.73 -12.67 18.44
CA GLN A 170 -24.11 -11.34 17.95
C GLN A 170 -23.21 -10.24 18.53
N LYS A 171 -22.90 -10.31 19.83
CA LYS A 171 -21.98 -9.37 20.49
C LYS A 171 -20.56 -9.47 19.91
N ASP A 172 -20.06 -10.69 19.73
CA ASP A 172 -18.73 -10.92 19.14
C ASP A 172 -18.65 -10.35 17.72
N LEU A 173 -19.73 -10.49 16.94
CA LEU A 173 -19.83 -9.95 15.59
C LEU A 173 -19.77 -8.40 15.56
N ASN A 174 -20.51 -7.75 16.45
CA ASN A 174 -20.48 -6.27 16.58
C ASN A 174 -19.09 -5.75 16.95
N ASN A 175 -18.35 -6.49 17.80
CA ASN A 175 -16.97 -6.15 18.14
C ASN A 175 -16.06 -6.25 16.91
N LEU A 176 -16.19 -7.32 16.11
CA LEU A 176 -15.43 -7.48 14.87
C LEU A 176 -15.72 -6.37 13.84
N GLU A 177 -16.97 -5.93 13.73
CA GLU A 177 -17.35 -4.81 12.86
C GLU A 177 -16.72 -3.48 13.32
N THR A 178 -16.63 -3.27 14.63
CA THR A 178 -15.94 -2.13 15.22
C THR A 178 -14.44 -2.14 14.88
N ASP A 179 -13.78 -3.30 15.02
CA ASP A 179 -12.37 -3.48 14.64
C ASP A 179 -12.12 -3.19 13.15
N ILE A 180 -13.04 -3.61 12.27
CA ILE A 180 -12.95 -3.31 10.83
C ILE A 180 -13.00 -1.81 10.59
N THR A 181 -13.85 -1.09 11.32
CA THR A 181 -13.97 0.36 11.20
C THR A 181 -12.67 1.05 11.63
N GLU A 182 -12.02 0.57 12.69
CA GLU A 182 -10.72 1.08 13.11
C GLU A 182 -9.61 0.80 12.07
N ILE A 183 -9.56 -0.43 11.54
CA ILE A 183 -8.63 -0.80 10.47
C ILE A 183 -8.83 0.10 9.24
N ASN A 184 -10.09 0.37 8.86
CA ASN A 184 -10.42 1.25 7.74
C ASN A 184 -9.98 2.70 7.98
N LYS A 185 -10.14 3.23 9.20
CA LYS A 185 -9.62 4.56 9.55
C LYS A 185 -8.10 4.62 9.36
N ASN A 186 -7.37 3.60 9.81
CA ASN A 186 -5.92 3.52 9.64
C ASN A 186 -5.50 3.34 8.17
N PHE A 187 -6.28 2.57 7.40
CA PHE A 187 -6.09 2.43 5.96
C PHE A 187 -6.20 3.78 5.23
N ILE A 188 -7.23 4.57 5.51
CA ILE A 188 -7.43 5.90 4.90
C ILE A 188 -6.27 6.83 5.25
N LYS A 189 -5.81 6.86 6.51
CA LYS A 189 -4.64 7.65 6.91
C LYS A 189 -3.39 7.31 6.09
N LYS A 190 -3.14 6.02 5.86
CA LYS A 190 -2.01 5.56 5.03
C LYS A 190 -2.18 5.94 3.56
N GLN A 191 -3.40 5.87 3.03
CA GLN A 191 -3.69 6.31 1.66
C GLN A 191 -3.41 7.80 1.46
N ASN A 192 -3.81 8.64 2.41
CA ASN A 192 -3.55 10.08 2.34
C ASN A 192 -2.05 10.36 2.35
N LYS A 193 -1.30 9.73 3.28
CA LYS A 193 0.16 9.85 3.31
C LYS A 193 0.82 9.40 2.00
N LEU A 194 0.31 8.34 1.37
CA LEU A 194 0.80 7.89 0.07
C LEU A 194 0.50 8.90 -1.04
N ALA A 195 -0.67 9.56 -1.00
CA ALA A 195 -1.02 10.61 -1.94
C ALA A 195 -0.07 11.82 -1.82
N ASP A 196 0.25 12.23 -0.60
CA ASP A 196 1.22 13.31 -0.34
C ASP A 196 2.61 12.97 -0.89
N LEU A 197 3.08 11.74 -0.67
CA LEU A 197 4.36 11.28 -1.22
C LEU A 197 4.36 11.26 -2.76
N LYS A 198 3.24 10.90 -3.40
CA LYS A 198 3.11 10.95 -4.86
C LYS A 198 3.16 12.37 -5.39
N LYS A 199 2.56 13.32 -4.68
CA LYS A 199 2.65 14.75 -5.01
C LYS A 199 4.10 15.24 -4.91
N GLU A 200 4.78 14.94 -3.80
CA GLU A 200 6.20 15.26 -3.60
C GLU A 200 7.07 14.67 -4.72
N HIS A 201 6.80 13.43 -5.15
CA HIS A 201 7.52 12.80 -6.25
C HIS A 201 7.34 13.56 -7.58
N SER A 202 6.11 13.97 -7.90
CA SER A 202 5.83 14.78 -9.09
C SER A 202 6.55 16.12 -9.05
N GLU A 203 6.61 16.78 -7.90
CA GLU A 203 7.35 18.04 -7.72
C GLU A 203 8.86 17.84 -7.96
N ARG A 204 9.45 16.75 -7.46
CA ARG A 204 10.87 16.42 -7.70
C ARG A 204 11.15 16.10 -9.17
N LEU A 205 10.21 15.46 -9.88
CA LEU A 205 10.34 15.24 -11.33
C LEU A 205 10.32 16.57 -12.09
N ALA A 206 9.43 17.50 -11.72
CA ALA A 206 9.40 18.83 -12.31
C ALA A 206 10.66 19.66 -11.99
N GLU A 207 11.27 19.47 -10.81
CA GLU A 207 12.57 20.07 -10.46
C GLU A 207 13.68 19.57 -11.40
N ARG A 208 13.70 18.26 -11.68
CA ARG A 208 14.67 17.65 -12.59
C ARG A 208 14.57 18.22 -14.01
N GLU A 209 13.35 18.41 -14.52
CA GLU A 209 13.11 18.96 -15.87
C GLU A 209 13.62 20.40 -16.05
N LYS A 210 13.75 21.15 -14.94
CA LYS A 210 14.30 22.51 -14.98
C LYS A 210 15.82 22.55 -15.11
N ILE A 211 16.52 21.45 -14.85
CA ILE A 211 17.97 21.40 -15.04
C ILE A 211 18.28 21.31 -16.54
N ARG A 212 18.93 22.34 -17.09
CA ARG A 212 19.33 22.40 -18.50
C ARG A 212 20.78 21.97 -18.69
N PRO A 213 21.09 21.18 -19.73
CA PRO A 213 22.47 20.88 -20.09
C PRO A 213 23.19 22.15 -20.55
N PRO A 214 24.53 22.22 -20.39
CA PRO A 214 25.31 23.32 -20.96
C PRO A 214 25.16 23.35 -22.49
N ALA A 215 25.18 24.55 -23.07
CA ALA A 215 25.11 24.71 -24.52
C ALA A 215 26.35 24.06 -25.16
N THR A 216 26.14 23.07 -26.02
CA THR A 216 27.19 22.52 -26.86
C THR A 216 27.42 23.49 -28.02
N SER A 217 28.62 24.05 -28.15
CA SER A 217 29.05 24.76 -29.36
C SER A 217 29.07 23.76 -30.52
N SER A 218 28.10 23.88 -31.43
CA SER A 218 28.03 23.17 -32.71
C SER A 218 28.96 23.77 -33.75
#